data_AF-A0A1I1IFG0-F1
#
_entry.id   AF-A0A1I1IFG0-F1
#
_cell.length_a   1.000
_cell.length_b   1.000
_cell.length_c   1.000
_cell.angle_alpha   90.00
_cell.angle_beta   90.00
_cell.angle_gamma   90.00
#
_symmetry.space_group_name_H-M   'P 1'
#
loop_
_entity.id
_entity.type
_entity.pdbx_description
1 polymer ?
#
loop_
_entity_poly.entity_id
_entity_poly.type
_entity_poly.pdbx_seq_one_letter_code
_entity_poly.pdbx_strand_id
1 'polypeptide(L)'
;MFYTKITMLKDFFFDLIRNYTDNENTINYLWNEIEKNYSNHRRYYHTLQHLENLLVQLVEVKEKIQNWNIILFSIYYHDAIYNVLKSDNEQRSAALAEKRMLQIGVDNQIINICKMQIMATQSHAQSADNDTNYFTDADLSVLGQSWNIYEIYYKNVRKEYIIYPDIIYNSGRKKVLHHFLSMDRIFKTEFFNSKLENQAKENLQKELYLLK
;
A
#
# COMPACT_ATOMS: atom_id res chain seq x y z
N MET A 1 19.80 -6.20 9.11
CA MET A 1 18.94 -6.28 7.91
C MET A 1 17.79 -5.28 7.93
N PHE A 2 17.09 -5.06 9.07
CA PHE A 2 16.03 -4.03 9.18
C PHE A 2 16.52 -2.58 8.94
N TYR A 3 17.63 -2.18 9.57
CA TYR A 3 18.21 -0.84 9.38
C TYR A 3 18.52 -0.51 7.92
N THR A 4 19.06 -1.46 7.16
CA THR A 4 19.44 -1.27 5.75
C THR A 4 18.23 -1.02 4.85
N LYS A 5 17.05 -1.58 5.19
CA LYS A 5 15.83 -1.38 4.42
C LYS A 5 15.17 -0.02 4.70
N ILE A 6 15.15 0.41 5.96
CA ILE A 6 14.65 1.74 6.33
C ILE A 6 15.49 2.84 5.67
N THR A 7 16.81 2.66 5.60
CA THR A 7 17.70 3.56 4.86
C THR A 7 17.30 3.64 3.39
N MET A 8 17.08 2.50 2.72
CA MET A 8 16.63 2.49 1.32
C MET A 8 15.31 3.25 1.12
N LEU A 9 14.30 2.98 1.96
CA LEU A 9 13.01 3.67 1.84
C LEU A 9 13.16 5.19 2.01
N LYS A 10 13.95 5.61 3.00
CA LYS A 10 14.24 7.04 3.22
C LYS A 10 14.95 7.67 2.02
N ASP A 11 15.92 6.98 1.43
CA ASP A 11 16.69 7.50 0.29
C ASP A 11 15.78 7.72 -0.93
N PHE A 12 14.92 6.74 -1.27
CA PHE A 12 13.92 6.90 -2.34
C PHE A 12 12.97 8.08 -2.08
N PHE A 13 12.56 8.30 -0.83
CA PHE A 13 11.73 9.46 -0.48
C PHE A 13 12.49 10.77 -0.67
N PHE A 14 13.74 10.84 -0.20
CA PHE A 14 14.55 12.06 -0.28
C PHE A 14 14.82 12.42 -1.74
N ASP A 15 15.20 11.44 -2.56
CA ASP A 15 15.42 11.63 -4.00
C ASP A 15 14.14 12.06 -4.72
N LEU A 16 12.98 11.50 -4.34
CA LEU A 16 11.69 11.94 -4.86
C LEU A 16 11.45 13.43 -4.57
N ILE A 17 11.55 13.85 -3.30
CA ILE A 17 11.21 15.22 -2.89
C ILE A 17 12.22 16.24 -3.45
N ARG A 18 13.49 15.86 -3.60
CA ARG A 18 14.53 16.72 -4.21
C ARG A 18 14.26 17.09 -5.67
N ASN A 19 13.41 16.35 -6.38
CA ASN A 19 12.96 16.77 -7.71
C ASN A 19 12.10 18.04 -7.68
N TYR A 20 11.58 18.44 -6.50
CA TYR A 20 10.61 19.52 -6.35
C TYR A 20 11.07 20.62 -5.38
N THR A 21 11.99 20.33 -4.45
CA THR A 21 12.51 21.32 -3.50
C THR A 21 13.90 20.93 -2.98
N ASP A 22 14.81 21.92 -2.88
CA ASP A 22 16.13 21.77 -2.25
C ASP A 22 16.14 22.13 -0.75
N ASN A 23 14.99 22.50 -0.19
CA ASN A 23 14.87 22.86 1.22
C ASN A 23 14.94 21.60 2.13
N GLU A 24 16.12 21.32 2.66
CA GLU A 24 16.39 20.18 3.54
C GLU A 24 15.50 20.13 4.79
N ASN A 25 15.12 21.28 5.37
CA ASN A 25 14.18 21.30 6.50
C ASN A 25 12.80 20.76 6.09
N THR A 26 12.35 21.10 4.89
CA THR A 26 11.08 20.60 4.34
C THR A 26 11.16 19.12 4.03
N ILE A 27 12.24 18.65 3.40
CA ILE A 27 12.46 17.22 3.10
C ILE A 27 12.40 16.38 4.38
N ASN A 28 13.17 16.78 5.40
CA ASN A 28 13.21 16.08 6.68
C ASN A 28 11.85 16.14 7.41
N TYR A 29 11.15 17.28 7.37
CA TYR A 29 9.81 17.40 7.95
C TYR A 29 8.82 16.42 7.33
N LEU A 30 8.79 16.34 5.99
CA LEU A 30 7.87 15.45 5.28
C LEU A 30 8.18 13.97 5.56
N TRP A 31 9.47 13.59 5.58
CA TRP A 31 9.86 12.23 5.95
C TRP A 31 9.45 11.88 7.37
N ASN A 32 9.71 12.78 8.33
CA ASN A 32 9.35 12.54 9.73
C ASN A 32 7.84 12.39 9.91
N GLU A 33 7.01 13.10 9.11
CA GLU A 33 5.56 12.90 9.08
C GLU A 33 5.19 11.50 8.59
N ILE A 34 5.78 11.03 7.48
CA ILE A 34 5.59 9.67 6.98
C ILE A 34 6.02 8.64 8.03
N GLU A 35 7.27 8.70 8.51
CA GLU A 35 7.80 7.77 9.51
C GLU A 35 6.90 7.69 10.75
N LYS A 36 6.47 8.84 11.27
CA LYS A 36 5.56 8.91 12.42
C LYS A 36 4.20 8.26 12.13
N ASN A 37 3.63 8.50 10.96
CA ASN A 37 2.33 7.95 10.57
C ASN A 37 2.35 6.43 10.48
N TYR A 38 3.45 5.84 9.99
CA TYR A 38 3.60 4.38 9.87
C TYR A 38 4.22 3.70 11.10
N SER A 39 4.70 4.44 12.10
CA SER A 39 5.32 3.90 13.32
C SER A 39 4.38 3.87 14.54
N ASN A 40 3.08 4.06 14.33
CA ASN A 40 2.11 3.98 15.43
C ASN A 40 2.05 2.56 16.02
N HIS A 41 2.11 2.43 17.36
CA HIS A 41 2.08 1.14 18.08
C HIS A 41 0.86 0.25 17.79
N ARG A 42 -0.22 0.79 17.22
CA ARG A 42 -1.42 0.02 16.83
C ARG A 42 -1.37 -0.49 15.38
N ARG A 43 -0.37 -0.08 14.60
CA ARG A 43 -0.12 -0.59 13.24
C ARG A 43 0.83 -1.77 13.35
N TYR A 44 0.39 -2.93 12.86
CA TYR A 44 1.17 -4.17 12.87
C TYR A 44 1.47 -4.67 11.47
N TYR A 45 0.61 -4.34 10.50
CA TYR A 45 0.81 -4.60 9.08
C TYR A 45 1.15 -3.31 8.34
N HIS A 46 0.31 -2.27 8.47
CA HIS A 46 0.44 -0.99 7.75
C HIS A 46 1.55 -0.11 8.34
N THR A 47 2.78 -0.58 8.23
CA THR A 47 4.02 -0.01 8.80
C THR A 47 5.00 0.38 7.69
N LEU A 48 6.18 0.91 8.02
CA LEU A 48 7.21 1.19 7.01
C LEU A 48 7.63 -0.07 6.23
N GLN A 49 7.57 -1.25 6.86
CA GLN A 49 7.86 -2.52 6.18
C GLN A 49 6.84 -2.82 5.06
N HIS A 50 5.59 -2.37 5.18
CA HIS A 50 4.60 -2.46 4.11
C HIS A 50 5.04 -1.64 2.89
N LEU A 51 5.44 -0.38 3.11
CA LEU A 51 5.94 0.49 2.04
C LEU A 51 7.17 -0.11 1.32
N GLU A 52 8.09 -0.68 2.09
CA GLU A 52 9.25 -1.38 1.54
C GLU A 52 8.84 -2.57 0.66
N ASN A 53 7.84 -3.36 1.09
CA ASN A 53 7.37 -4.50 0.32
C ASN A 53 6.81 -4.04 -1.04
N LEU A 54 6.00 -2.97 -1.06
CA LEU A 54 5.50 -2.38 -2.31
C LEU A 54 6.65 -1.91 -3.20
N LEU A 55 7.60 -1.16 -2.63
CA LEU A 55 8.73 -0.61 -3.37
C LEU A 55 9.58 -1.72 -4.02
N VAL A 56 9.88 -2.79 -3.29
CA VAL A 56 10.62 -3.94 -3.83
C VAL A 56 9.90 -4.56 -5.02
N GLN A 57 8.58 -4.78 -4.93
CA GLN A 57 7.81 -5.33 -6.04
C GLN A 57 7.77 -4.39 -7.25
N LEU A 58 7.64 -3.08 -7.01
CA LEU A 58 7.53 -2.07 -8.07
C LEU A 58 8.85 -1.81 -8.78
N VAL A 59 9.99 -1.92 -8.09
CA VAL A 59 11.31 -1.81 -8.69
C VAL A 59 11.53 -2.89 -9.77
N GLU A 60 10.99 -4.10 -9.59
CA GLU A 60 11.08 -5.17 -10.61
C GLU A 60 10.37 -4.82 -11.92
N VAL A 61 9.40 -3.91 -11.88
CA VAL A 61 8.60 -3.48 -13.04
C VAL A 61 8.78 -2.00 -13.38
N LYS A 62 9.82 -1.35 -12.83
CA LYS A 62 10.06 0.09 -13.01
C LYS A 62 10.07 0.51 -14.49
N GLU A 63 10.68 -0.29 -15.36
CA GLU A 63 10.77 -0.02 -16.81
C GLU A 63 9.40 -0.09 -17.54
N LYS A 64 8.37 -0.65 -16.89
CA LYS A 64 6.99 -0.72 -17.41
C LYS A 64 6.09 0.41 -16.87
N ILE A 65 6.59 1.17 -15.89
CA ILE A 65 5.86 2.27 -15.25
C ILE A 65 6.20 3.56 -15.98
N GLN A 66 5.17 4.29 -16.41
CA GLN A 66 5.36 5.54 -17.15
C GLN A 66 5.79 6.69 -16.23
N ASN A 67 5.22 6.76 -15.03
CA ASN A 67 5.40 7.88 -14.10
C ASN A 67 5.86 7.41 -12.72
N TRP A 68 7.16 7.05 -12.62
CA TRP A 68 7.74 6.51 -11.39
C TRP A 68 7.58 7.43 -10.17
N ASN A 69 7.74 8.74 -10.33
CA ASN A 69 7.59 9.68 -9.21
C ASN A 69 6.17 9.69 -8.64
N ILE A 70 5.15 9.53 -9.48
CA ILE A 70 3.74 9.46 -9.04
C ILE A 70 3.52 8.19 -8.22
N ILE A 71 4.03 7.05 -8.71
CA ILE A 71 4.00 5.78 -7.98
C ILE A 71 4.67 5.92 -6.61
N LEU A 72 5.85 6.56 -6.53
CA LEU A 72 6.50 6.78 -5.24
C LEU A 72 5.64 7.63 -4.30
N PHE A 73 5.05 8.74 -4.77
CA PHE A 73 4.10 9.50 -3.94
C PHE A 73 2.94 8.63 -3.44
N SER A 74 2.33 7.83 -4.31
CA SER A 74 1.23 6.93 -3.95
C SER A 74 1.66 5.89 -2.91
N ILE A 75 2.86 5.28 -3.05
CA ILE A 75 3.43 4.39 -2.03
C ILE A 75 3.49 5.08 -0.68
N TYR A 76 4.10 6.26 -0.58
CA TYR A 76 4.29 6.90 0.73
C TYR A 76 2.97 7.34 1.37
N TYR A 77 2.00 7.78 0.57
CA TYR A 77 0.81 8.42 1.11
C TYR A 77 -0.45 7.54 1.23
N HIS A 78 -0.58 6.41 0.51
CA HIS A 78 -1.86 5.68 0.45
C HIS A 78 -2.45 5.29 1.81
N ASP A 79 -1.61 4.85 2.75
CA ASP A 79 -2.00 4.48 4.12
C ASP A 79 -1.42 5.41 5.18
N ALA A 80 -1.02 6.63 4.80
CA ALA A 80 -0.46 7.60 5.73
C ALA A 80 -1.49 7.97 6.82
N ILE A 81 -2.77 8.06 6.46
CA ILE A 81 -3.88 8.11 7.41
C ILE A 81 -4.52 6.73 7.50
N TYR A 82 -4.50 6.12 8.68
CA TYR A 82 -5.09 4.80 8.90
C TYR A 82 -5.77 4.71 10.26
N ASN A 83 -7.05 4.33 10.24
CA ASN A 83 -7.84 4.05 11.42
C ASN A 83 -8.90 2.99 11.08
N VAL A 84 -8.80 1.81 11.69
CA VAL A 84 -9.71 0.66 11.50
C VAL A 84 -11.18 0.92 11.90
N LEU A 85 -11.45 2.04 12.57
CA LEU A 85 -12.79 2.49 12.95
C LEU A 85 -13.41 3.45 11.94
N LYS A 86 -12.69 3.79 10.87
CA LYS A 86 -13.08 4.78 9.86
C LYS A 86 -12.99 4.17 8.47
N SER A 87 -13.87 4.62 7.59
CA SER A 87 -13.97 4.17 6.20
C SER A 87 -13.48 5.22 5.20
N ASP A 88 -12.97 6.35 5.67
CA ASP A 88 -12.49 7.48 4.87
C ASP A 88 -10.95 7.59 4.86
N ASN A 89 -10.25 6.50 5.18
CA ASN A 89 -8.78 6.49 5.30
C ASN A 89 -8.12 6.90 3.98
N GLU A 90 -8.52 6.29 2.87
CA GLU A 90 -7.98 6.54 1.52
C GLU A 90 -8.23 8.00 1.10
N GLN A 91 -9.43 8.51 1.34
CA GLN A 91 -9.78 9.91 1.05
C GLN A 91 -8.91 10.88 1.86
N ARG A 92 -8.68 10.59 3.14
CA ARG A 92 -7.87 11.43 4.02
C ARG A 92 -6.38 11.33 3.70
N SER A 93 -5.90 10.15 3.33
CA SER A 93 -4.55 9.92 2.81
C SER A 93 -4.32 10.69 1.50
N ALA A 94 -5.26 10.64 0.56
CA ALA A 94 -5.21 11.40 -0.69
C ALA A 94 -5.22 12.92 -0.44
N ALA A 95 -6.03 13.40 0.51
CA ALA A 95 -6.03 14.82 0.90
C ALA A 95 -4.72 15.25 1.57
N LEU A 96 -4.10 14.37 2.37
CA LEU A 96 -2.77 14.62 2.94
C LEU A 96 -1.72 14.70 1.82
N ALA A 97 -1.73 13.76 0.88
CA ALA A 97 -0.83 13.75 -0.27
C ALA A 97 -0.92 15.07 -1.04
N GLU A 98 -2.13 15.47 -1.43
CA GLU A 98 -2.40 16.74 -2.12
C GLU A 98 -1.81 17.94 -1.37
N LYS A 99 -2.08 18.04 -0.07
CA LYS A 99 -1.56 19.13 0.75
C LYS A 99 -0.04 19.20 0.73
N ARG A 100 0.66 18.05 0.85
CA ARG A 100 2.13 18.00 0.89
C ARG A 100 2.76 18.21 -0.49
N MET A 101 2.14 17.67 -1.53
CA MET A 101 2.59 17.84 -2.90
C MET A 101 2.44 19.29 -3.37
N LEU A 102 1.32 19.96 -3.04
CA LEU A 102 1.14 21.40 -3.27
C LEU A 102 2.19 22.24 -2.53
N GLN A 103 2.50 21.88 -1.28
CA GLN A 103 3.46 22.60 -0.43
C GLN A 103 4.87 22.65 -1.06
N ILE A 104 5.25 21.63 -1.84
CA ILE A 104 6.55 21.55 -2.51
C ILE A 104 6.47 21.86 -4.01
N GLY A 105 5.34 22.36 -4.51
CA GLY A 105 5.20 22.83 -5.90
C GLY A 105 5.03 21.73 -6.95
N VAL A 106 4.54 20.55 -6.58
CA VAL A 106 4.20 19.51 -7.57
C VAL A 106 3.01 19.97 -8.43
N ASP A 107 3.07 19.71 -9.73
CA ASP A 107 1.97 20.04 -10.67
C ASP A 107 0.65 19.37 -10.31
N ASN A 108 -0.45 20.11 -10.46
CA ASN A 108 -1.81 19.63 -10.17
C ASN A 108 -2.20 18.37 -10.94
N GLN A 109 -1.68 18.19 -12.17
CA GLN A 109 -1.93 16.98 -12.94
C GLN A 109 -1.33 15.74 -12.26
N ILE A 110 -0.10 15.84 -11.76
CA ILE A 110 0.56 14.77 -11.01
C ILE A 110 -0.19 14.49 -9.70
N ILE A 111 -0.59 15.54 -8.99
CA ILE A 111 -1.35 15.43 -7.74
C ILE A 111 -2.67 14.68 -7.96
N ASN A 112 -3.41 15.02 -9.01
CA ASN A 112 -4.68 14.37 -9.31
C ASN A 112 -4.51 12.87 -9.60
N ILE A 113 -3.47 12.48 -10.33
CA ILE A 113 -3.19 11.05 -10.60
C ILE A 113 -2.81 10.32 -9.31
N CYS A 114 -1.93 10.89 -8.48
CA CYS A 114 -1.59 10.33 -7.17
C CYS A 114 -2.83 10.11 -6.29
N LYS A 115 -3.73 11.11 -6.21
CA LYS A 115 -5.00 10.97 -5.48
C LYS A 115 -5.86 9.83 -6.05
N MET A 116 -5.97 9.71 -7.37
CA MET A 116 -6.73 8.62 -8.01
C MET A 116 -6.11 7.25 -7.70
N GLN A 117 -4.79 7.13 -7.71
CA GLN A 117 -4.08 5.89 -7.35
C GLN A 117 -4.33 5.50 -5.90
N ILE A 118 -4.25 6.45 -4.96
CA ILE A 118 -4.57 6.21 -3.55
C ILE A 118 -6.03 5.78 -3.39
N MET A 119 -6.97 6.47 -4.05
CA MET A 119 -8.39 6.10 -3.96
C MET A 119 -8.67 4.70 -4.56
N ALA A 120 -7.89 4.25 -5.54
CA ALA A 120 -8.06 2.95 -6.17
C ALA A 120 -7.78 1.77 -5.22
N THR A 121 -7.01 1.96 -4.14
CA THR A 121 -6.75 0.92 -3.13
C THR A 121 -7.98 0.57 -2.30
N GLN A 122 -9.07 1.32 -2.39
CA GLN A 122 -10.30 0.98 -1.66
C GLN A 122 -10.98 -0.29 -2.22
N SER A 123 -10.90 -0.51 -3.54
CA SER A 123 -11.57 -1.63 -4.22
C SER A 123 -10.63 -2.53 -5.01
N HIS A 124 -9.42 -2.04 -5.33
CA HIS A 124 -8.46 -2.69 -6.21
C HIS A 124 -9.08 -3.13 -7.55
N ALA A 125 -10.06 -2.35 -8.03
CA ALA A 125 -10.69 -2.57 -9.32
C ALA A 125 -9.71 -2.25 -10.46
N GLN A 126 -9.95 -2.85 -11.63
CA GLN A 126 -9.18 -2.57 -12.83
C GLN A 126 -9.28 -1.07 -13.19
N SER A 127 -8.14 -0.40 -13.31
CA SER A 127 -8.03 0.96 -13.81
C SER A 127 -7.71 0.98 -15.30
N ALA A 128 -8.16 2.04 -16.00
CA ALA A 128 -7.71 2.33 -17.36
C ALA A 128 -6.26 2.84 -17.39
N ASP A 129 -5.78 3.42 -16.28
CA ASP A 129 -4.37 3.78 -16.09
C ASP A 129 -3.56 2.56 -15.64
N ASN A 130 -2.58 2.17 -16.45
CA ASN A 130 -1.79 0.98 -16.19
C ASN A 130 -0.82 1.14 -15.01
N ASP A 131 -0.32 2.35 -14.76
CA ASP A 131 0.53 2.64 -13.59
C ASP A 131 -0.26 2.41 -12.29
N THR A 132 -1.53 2.85 -12.25
CA THR A 132 -2.45 2.54 -11.14
C THR A 132 -2.57 1.03 -10.91
N ASN A 133 -2.70 0.22 -11.97
CA ASN A 133 -2.80 -1.23 -11.83
C ASN A 133 -1.52 -1.85 -11.26
N TYR A 134 -0.33 -1.40 -11.69
CA TYR A 134 0.93 -1.84 -11.09
C TYR A 134 1.01 -1.48 -9.60
N PHE A 135 0.59 -0.27 -9.24
CA PHE A 135 0.54 0.17 -7.84
C PHE A 135 -0.39 -0.70 -7.00
N THR A 136 -1.65 -0.89 -7.43
CA THR A 136 -2.62 -1.70 -6.68
C THR A 136 -2.23 -3.18 -6.63
N ASP A 137 -1.59 -3.71 -7.67
CA ASP A 137 -1.07 -5.08 -7.66
C ASP A 137 0.08 -5.25 -6.66
N ALA A 138 0.97 -4.25 -6.57
CA ALA A 138 2.06 -4.26 -5.60
C ALA A 138 1.55 -4.16 -4.16
N ASP A 139 0.50 -3.36 -3.93
CA ASP A 139 -0.19 -3.26 -2.64
C ASP A 139 -0.79 -4.61 -2.20
N LEU A 140 -1.39 -5.34 -3.15
CA LEU A 140 -1.92 -6.69 -2.92
C LEU A 140 -0.88 -7.81 -2.96
N SER A 141 0.39 -7.51 -3.25
CA SER A 141 1.41 -8.53 -3.53
C SER A 141 1.66 -9.51 -2.38
N VAL A 142 1.36 -9.10 -1.14
CA VAL A 142 1.44 -9.96 0.05
C VAL A 142 0.53 -11.18 -0.07
N LEU A 143 -0.59 -11.06 -0.79
CA LEU A 143 -1.56 -12.13 -0.95
C LEU A 143 -0.93 -13.33 -1.64
N GLY A 144 -0.08 -13.10 -2.65
CA GLY A 144 0.58 -14.17 -3.41
C GLY A 144 1.97 -14.57 -2.91
N GLN A 145 2.40 -14.12 -1.73
CA GLN A 145 3.67 -14.56 -1.14
C GLN A 145 3.56 -16.00 -0.60
N SER A 146 4.70 -16.60 -0.22
CA SER A 146 4.68 -17.90 0.46
C SER A 146 3.75 -17.92 1.67
N TRP A 147 3.16 -19.07 2.00
CA TRP A 147 2.24 -19.21 3.13
C TRP A 147 2.81 -18.63 4.44
N ASN A 148 4.10 -18.81 4.72
CA ASN A 148 4.72 -18.31 5.95
C ASN A 148 4.70 -16.77 6.02
N ILE A 149 4.87 -16.07 4.89
CA ILE A 149 4.79 -14.61 4.83
C ILE A 149 3.33 -14.17 4.94
N TYR A 150 2.43 -14.83 4.18
CA TYR A 150 1.00 -14.56 4.23
C TYR A 150 0.42 -14.75 5.64
N GLU A 151 0.89 -15.77 6.37
CA GLU A 151 0.44 -16.06 7.72
C GLU A 151 0.75 -14.93 8.70
N ILE A 152 1.96 -14.36 8.60
CA ILE A 152 2.35 -13.19 9.37
C ILE A 152 1.45 -12.00 9.02
N TYR A 153 1.18 -11.80 7.72
CA TYR A 153 0.30 -10.74 7.23
C TYR A 153 -1.09 -10.79 7.89
N TYR A 154 -1.85 -11.88 7.72
CA TYR A 154 -3.23 -11.88 8.22
C TYR A 154 -3.29 -11.87 9.75
N LYS A 155 -2.30 -12.46 10.44
CA LYS A 155 -2.17 -12.35 11.91
C LYS A 155 -1.90 -10.92 12.36
N ASN A 156 -1.09 -10.16 11.63
CA ASN A 156 -0.84 -8.76 11.93
C ASN A 156 -2.07 -7.89 11.63
N VAL A 157 -2.80 -8.15 10.53
CA VAL A 157 -4.10 -7.52 10.29
C VAL A 157 -5.07 -7.82 11.43
N ARG A 158 -5.15 -9.07 11.93
CA ARG A 158 -5.99 -9.41 13.09
C ARG A 158 -5.65 -8.56 14.32
N LYS A 159 -4.37 -8.28 14.58
CA LYS A 159 -3.92 -7.43 15.70
C LYS A 159 -4.36 -5.97 15.53
N GLU A 160 -4.37 -5.43 14.32
CA GLU A 160 -4.84 -4.06 14.09
C GLU A 160 -6.35 -3.92 14.37
N TYR A 161 -7.10 -4.98 14.10
CA TYR A 161 -8.54 -5.06 14.36
C TYR A 161 -8.88 -5.67 15.73
N ILE A 162 -7.94 -5.66 16.70
CA ILE A 162 -8.12 -6.28 18.03
C ILE A 162 -9.32 -5.73 18.82
N ILE A 163 -9.73 -4.50 18.51
CA ILE A 163 -10.92 -3.86 19.12
C ILE A 163 -12.23 -4.60 18.80
N TYR A 164 -12.28 -5.34 17.69
CA TYR A 164 -13.44 -6.13 17.31
C TYR A 164 -13.36 -7.54 17.92
N PRO A 165 -14.45 -8.02 18.56
CA PRO A 165 -14.59 -9.42 18.95
C PRO A 165 -14.42 -10.36 17.75
N ASP A 166 -13.93 -11.58 18.00
CA ASP A 166 -13.61 -12.55 16.95
C ASP A 166 -14.79 -12.84 16.01
N ILE A 167 -16.02 -12.94 16.52
CA ILE A 167 -17.22 -13.18 15.69
C ILE A 167 -17.41 -12.07 14.65
N ILE A 168 -17.23 -10.81 15.06
CA ILE A 168 -17.40 -9.64 14.18
C ILE A 168 -16.23 -9.56 13.20
N TYR A 169 -15.00 -9.71 13.70
CA TYR A 169 -13.80 -9.68 12.87
C TYR A 169 -13.82 -10.80 11.82
N ASN A 170 -14.09 -12.04 12.21
CA ASN A 170 -14.09 -13.20 11.30
C ASN A 170 -15.16 -13.03 10.22
N SER A 171 -16.37 -12.55 10.56
CA SER A 171 -17.40 -12.26 9.56
C SER A 171 -16.95 -11.22 8.55
N GLY A 172 -16.34 -10.12 9.02
CA GLY A 172 -15.79 -9.07 8.15
C GLY A 172 -14.63 -9.58 7.28
N ARG A 173 -13.69 -10.32 7.88
CA ARG A 173 -12.54 -10.89 7.17
C ARG A 173 -12.97 -11.88 6.11
N LYS A 174 -13.92 -12.77 6.40
CA LYS A 174 -14.51 -13.70 5.42
C LYS A 174 -15.07 -12.95 4.20
N LYS A 175 -15.74 -11.80 4.40
CA LYS A 175 -16.23 -10.96 3.29
C LYS A 175 -15.09 -10.43 2.42
N VAL A 176 -14.00 -9.95 3.02
CA VAL A 176 -12.81 -9.48 2.27
C VAL A 176 -12.17 -10.62 1.47
N LEU A 177 -11.99 -11.79 2.08
CA LEU A 177 -11.42 -12.96 1.39
C LEU A 177 -12.30 -13.41 0.23
N HIS A 178 -13.62 -13.49 0.44
CA HIS A 178 -14.57 -13.82 -0.62
C HIS A 178 -14.58 -12.79 -1.75
N HIS A 179 -14.47 -11.49 -1.42
CA HIS A 179 -14.39 -10.44 -2.42
C HIS A 179 -13.21 -10.67 -3.39
N PHE A 180 -12.00 -10.89 -2.87
CA PHE A 180 -10.83 -11.18 -3.71
C PHE A 180 -10.96 -12.51 -4.47
N LEU A 181 -11.47 -13.56 -3.82
CA LEU A 181 -11.71 -14.87 -4.47
C LEU A 181 -12.78 -14.81 -5.57
N SER A 182 -13.67 -13.81 -5.53
CA SER A 182 -14.70 -13.61 -6.56
C SER A 182 -14.23 -12.79 -7.75
N MET A 183 -13.06 -12.15 -7.68
CA MET A 183 -12.49 -11.45 -8.82
C MET A 183 -12.02 -12.44 -9.87
N ASP A 184 -12.26 -12.12 -11.15
CA ASP A 184 -11.70 -12.90 -12.28
C ASP A 184 -10.16 -12.96 -12.16
N ARG A 185 -9.55 -11.80 -11.90
CA ARG A 185 -8.12 -11.63 -11.60
C ARG A 185 -7.94 -10.76 -10.36
N ILE A 186 -7.21 -11.26 -9.37
CA ILE A 186 -6.79 -10.45 -8.21
C ILE A 186 -5.76 -9.43 -8.69
N PHE A 187 -4.75 -9.88 -9.43
CA PHE A 187 -3.72 -9.02 -10.01
C PHE A 187 -4.05 -8.64 -11.45
N LYS A 188 -4.08 -7.34 -11.72
CA LYS A 188 -4.58 -6.72 -12.94
C LYS A 188 -3.56 -6.74 -14.07
N THR A 189 -2.29 -6.60 -13.72
CA THR A 189 -1.19 -6.61 -14.68
C THR A 189 -0.69 -8.02 -14.93
N GLU A 190 -0.18 -8.26 -16.14
CA GLU A 190 0.26 -9.59 -16.55
C GLU A 190 1.44 -10.10 -15.71
N PHE A 191 2.35 -9.20 -15.34
CA PHE A 191 3.51 -9.55 -14.53
C PHE A 191 3.11 -10.10 -13.15
N PHE A 192 2.27 -9.36 -12.42
CA PHE A 192 1.86 -9.77 -11.07
C PHE A 192 0.91 -10.97 -11.12
N ASN A 193 0.03 -11.04 -12.11
CA ASN A 193 -0.86 -12.18 -12.27
C ASN A 193 -0.09 -13.48 -12.49
N SER A 194 0.83 -13.49 -13.47
CA SER A 194 1.68 -14.66 -13.73
C SER A 194 2.52 -15.06 -12.52
N LYS A 195 2.98 -14.08 -11.73
CA LYS A 195 3.87 -14.30 -10.57
C LYS A 195 3.13 -14.74 -9.30
N LEU A 196 1.92 -14.23 -9.03
CA LEU A 196 1.31 -14.23 -7.70
C LEU A 196 -0.13 -14.77 -7.64
N GLU A 197 -0.87 -14.82 -8.76
CA GLU A 197 -2.33 -15.08 -8.75
C GLU A 197 -2.69 -16.42 -8.13
N ASN A 198 -2.05 -17.51 -8.58
CA ASN A 198 -2.36 -18.86 -8.09
C ASN A 198 -2.07 -18.98 -6.60
N GLN A 199 -0.88 -18.52 -6.17
CA GLN A 199 -0.51 -18.57 -4.75
C GLN A 199 -1.44 -17.71 -3.89
N ALA A 200 -1.91 -16.57 -4.41
CA ALA A 200 -2.87 -15.72 -3.71
C ALA A 200 -4.20 -16.43 -3.49
N LYS A 201 -4.74 -17.07 -4.52
CA LYS A 201 -5.99 -17.83 -4.41
C LYS A 201 -5.87 -18.98 -3.40
N GLU A 202 -4.75 -19.71 -3.41
CA GLU A 202 -4.47 -20.76 -2.41
C GLU A 202 -4.39 -20.21 -0.98
N ASN A 203 -3.67 -19.11 -0.78
CA ASN A 203 -3.52 -18.49 0.54
C ASN A 203 -4.86 -17.98 1.09
N LEU A 204 -5.64 -17.29 0.27
CA LEU A 204 -6.96 -16.77 0.63
C LEU A 204 -7.92 -17.91 1.01
N GLN A 205 -7.94 -19.00 0.23
CA GLN A 205 -8.75 -20.19 0.52
C GLN A 205 -8.32 -20.88 1.83
N LYS A 206 -7.00 -20.99 2.05
CA LYS A 206 -6.46 -21.59 3.26
C LYS A 206 -6.78 -20.75 4.50
N GLU A 207 -6.65 -19.43 4.44
CA GLU A 207 -7.08 -18.56 5.54
C GLU A 207 -8.59 -18.71 5.79
N LEU A 208 -9.39 -18.73 4.74
CA LEU A 208 -10.84 -18.87 4.83
C LEU A 208 -11.24 -20.15 5.59
N TYR A 209 -10.56 -21.27 5.34
CA TYR A 209 -10.76 -22.53 6.07
C TYR A 209 -10.34 -22.45 7.56
N LEU A 210 -9.31 -21.68 7.87
CA LEU A 210 -8.81 -21.50 9.25
C LEU A 210 -9.67 -20.55 10.09
N LEU A 211 -10.43 -19.66 9.46
CA LEU A 211 -11.34 -18.75 10.15
C LEU A 211 -12.59 -19.51 10.64
N LYS A 212 -12.67 -19.73 11.95
CA LYS A 212 -13.87 -20.23 12.62
C LYS A 212 -15.07 -19.32 12.35
#